data_AF-T0CCS6-F1
#
_entry.id   AF-T0CCS6-F1
#
_cell.length_a   1.000
_cell.length_b   1.000
_cell.length_c   1.000
_cell.angle_alpha   90.00
_cell.angle_beta   90.00
_cell.angle_gamma   90.00
#
_symmetry.space_group_name_H-M   'P 1'
#
loop_
_entity.id
_entity.type
_entity.pdbx_description
1 polymer ?
#
loop_
_entity_poly.entity_id
_entity_poly.type
_entity_poly.pdbx_seq_one_letter_code
_entity_poly.pdbx_strand_id
1 'polypeptide(L)' 'MVRRKFSQQFKEQVVKECLENGNVSIVARKHDILSNVVNCWVRQYQNGGLSNGKIRVCQRRI' A
#
# COMPACT_ATOMS: atom_id res chain seq x y z
N MET A 1 -5.83 20.64 -0.58
CA MET A 1 -5.82 19.16 -0.76
C MET A 1 -5.31 18.51 0.53
N VAL A 2 -6.15 17.77 1.27
CA VAL A 2 -5.74 17.11 2.52
C VAL A 2 -5.05 15.78 2.20
N ARG A 3 -3.79 15.63 2.61
CA ARG A 3 -3.07 14.36 2.48
C ARG A 3 -3.49 13.43 3.61
N ARG A 4 -4.23 12.35 3.29
CA ARG A 4 -4.52 11.27 4.24
C ARG A 4 -3.17 10.65 4.68
N LYS A 5 -2.84 10.80 5.96
CA LYS A 5 -1.66 10.14 6.55
C LYS A 5 -2.12 8.78 7.07
N PHE A 6 -1.53 7.72 6.53
CA PHE A 6 -1.73 6.36 7.03
C PHE A 6 -0.57 6.00 7.95
N SER A 7 -0.90 5.51 9.15
CA SER A 7 0.07 4.96 10.10
C SER A 7 0.78 3.74 9.51
N GLN A 8 2.01 3.48 9.95
CA GLN A 8 2.81 2.35 9.44
C GLN A 8 2.13 1.00 9.68
N GLN A 9 1.61 0.80 10.90
CA GLN A 9 0.87 -0.40 11.28
C GLN A 9 -0.33 -0.68 10.37
N PHE A 10 -1.04 0.38 9.95
CA PHE A 10 -2.16 0.24 9.02
C PHE A 10 -1.71 -0.22 7.63
N LYS A 11 -0.59 0.32 7.14
CA LYS A 11 -0.02 -0.14 5.86
C LYS A 11 0.40 -1.60 5.92
N GLU A 12 0.98 -2.05 7.02
CA GLU A 12 1.39 -3.44 7.22
C GLU A 12 0.19 -4.39 7.27
N GLN A 13 -0.88 -4.01 7.98
CA GLN A 13 -2.11 -4.80 8.01
C GLN A 13 -2.71 -4.96 6.59
N VAL A 14 -2.86 -3.85 5.87
CA VAL A 14 -3.43 -3.87 4.51
C VAL A 14 -2.57 -4.71 3.56
N VAL A 15 -1.24 -4.63 3.66
CA VAL A 15 -0.35 -5.45 2.82
C VAL A 15 -0.45 -6.93 3.16
N LYS A 16 -0.48 -7.31 4.45
CA LYS A 16 -0.68 -8.71 4.87
C LYS A 16 -2.02 -9.26 4.37
N GLU A 17 -3.09 -8.50 4.53
CA GLU A 17 -4.43 -8.89 4.08
C GLU A 17 -4.49 -9.02 2.53
N CYS A 18 -3.71 -8.22 1.80
CA CYS A 18 -3.55 -8.38 0.35
C CYS A 18 -2.76 -9.62 -0.05
N LEU A 19 -1.73 -9.99 0.71
CA LEU A 19 -0.93 -11.19 0.46
C LEU A 19 -1.74 -12.46 0.74
N GLU A 20 -2.57 -12.47 1.79
CA GLU A 20 -3.43 -13.61 2.13
C GLU A 20 -4.58 -13.79 1.13
N ASN A 21 -5.27 -12.70 0.74
CA ASN A 21 -6.39 -12.79 -0.21
C ASN A 21 -5.94 -12.89 -1.68
N GLY A 22 -4.67 -12.58 -1.98
CA GLY A 22 -4.15 -12.49 -3.35
C GLY A 22 -4.81 -11.40 -4.22
N ASN A 23 -5.73 -10.60 -3.67
CA ASN A 23 -6.57 -9.69 -4.46
C ASN A 23 -6.60 -8.26 -3.88
N VAL A 24 -5.66 -7.45 -4.35
CA VAL A 24 -5.43 -6.05 -3.93
C VAL A 24 -6.67 -5.18 -4.11
N SER A 25 -7.45 -5.40 -5.17
CA SER A 25 -8.62 -4.58 -5.51
C SER A 25 -9.77 -4.71 -4.51
N ILE A 26 -9.94 -5.88 -3.91
CA ILE A 26 -11.02 -6.15 -2.95
C ILE A 26 -10.69 -5.47 -1.62
N VAL A 27 -9.47 -5.69 -1.12
CA VAL A 27 -8.98 -5.08 0.13
C VAL A 27 -8.96 -3.55 0.01
N ALA A 28 -8.54 -3.02 -1.14
CA ALA A 28 -8.56 -1.59 -1.41
C ALA A 28 -9.97 -0.99 -1.29
N ARG A 29 -10.99 -1.65 -1.87
CA ARG A 29 -12.40 -1.21 -1.74
C ARG A 29 -12.90 -1.28 -0.31
N LYS A 30 -12.54 -2.34 0.42
CA LYS A 30 -12.96 -2.60 1.80
C LYS A 30 -12.47 -1.52 2.78
N HIS A 31 -11.30 -0.94 2.51
CA HIS A 31 -10.70 0.13 3.30
C HIS A 31 -10.83 1.52 2.67
N ASP A 32 -11.56 1.66 1.55
CA ASP A 32 -11.70 2.91 0.79
C ASP A 32 -10.35 3.55 0.38
N ILE A 33 -9.40 2.68 0.01
CA ILE A 33 -8.05 3.05 -0.43
C ILE A 33 -7.97 2.88 -1.94
N LEU A 34 -7.24 3.78 -2.59
CA LEU A 34 -6.90 3.62 -3.99
C LEU A 34 -6.05 2.36 -4.17
N SER A 35 -6.47 1.46 -5.07
CA SER A 35 -5.73 0.24 -5.43
C SER A 35 -4.28 0.54 -5.81
N ASN A 36 -4.03 1.67 -6.45
CA ASN A 36 -2.69 2.13 -6.83
C ASN A 36 -1.77 2.39 -5.60
N VAL A 37 -2.35 2.87 -4.49
CA VAL A 37 -1.61 3.11 -3.23
C VAL A 37 -1.26 1.79 -2.57
N VAL A 38 -2.20 0.84 -2.55
CA VAL A 38 -1.97 -0.49 -1.97
C VAL A 38 -0.91 -1.24 -2.78
N ASN A 39 -0.95 -1.17 -4.10
CA ASN A 39 0.05 -1.79 -4.98
C ASN A 39 1.47 -1.22 -4.75
N CYS A 40 1.55 0.09 -4.46
CA CYS A 40 2.79 0.75 -4.04
C CYS A 40 3.30 0.19 -2.70
N TRP A 41 2.42 -0.01 -1.72
CA TRP A 41 2.81 -0.59 -0.43
C TRP A 41 3.27 -2.03 -0.56
N VAL A 42 2.58 -2.86 -1.35
CA VAL A 42 2.96 -4.26 -1.61
C VAL A 42 4.36 -4.34 -2.25
N ARG A 43 4.66 -3.45 -3.21
CA ARG A 43 6.01 -3.36 -3.79
C ARG A 43 7.06 -2.86 -2.80
N GLN A 44 6.73 -1.88 -1.95
CA GLN A 44 7.66 -1.39 -0.93
C GLN A 44 7.92 -2.44 0.16
N TYR A 45 6.91 -3.25 0.50
CA TYR A 45 7.04 -4.36 1.44
C TYR A 45 8.02 -5.42 0.92
N GLN A 46 7.88 -5.83 -0.35
CA GLN A 46 8.78 -6.80 -0.98
C GLN A 46 10.23 -6.30 -1.09
N ASN A 47 10.42 -4.99 -1.24
CA ASN A 47 11.75 -4.37 -1.29
C ASN A 47 12.33 -4.05 0.11
N GLY A 48 11.65 -4.43 1.22
CA GLY A 48 12.09 -4.14 2.58
C GLY A 48 12.06 -2.64 2.96
N GLY A 49 11.39 -1.82 2.16
CA GLY A 49 11.39 -0.35 2.29
C GLY A 49 10.26 0.22 3.13
N LEU A 50 9.28 -0.59 3.54
CA LEU A 50 8.07 -0.11 4.21
C LEU A 50 8.35 0.54 5.58
N SER A 51 9.44 0.15 6.25
CA SER A 51 9.93 0.68 7.53
C SER A 51 10.83 1.91 7.38
N ASN A 52 11.42 2.13 6.22
CA ASN A 52 12.56 3.02 6.05
C ASN A 52 12.21 4.37 5.42
N GLY A 53 11.03 4.95 5.68
CA GLY A 53 10.67 6.35 5.35
C GLY A 53 10.82 6.82 3.88
N LYS A 54 11.37 6.00 2.98
CA LYS A 54 11.62 6.28 1.59
C LYS A 54 10.38 5.83 0.83
N ILE A 55 9.39 6.71 0.81
CA ILE A 55 8.27 6.60 -0.13
C ILE A 55 8.87 6.84 -1.52
N ARG A 56 9.46 5.81 -2.13
CA ARG A 56 9.81 5.88 -3.54
C ARG A 56 8.48 6.06 -4.26
N VAL A 57 8.34 7.21 -4.92
CA VAL A 57 7.18 7.52 -5.74
C VAL A 57 7.12 6.42 -6.79
N CYS A 58 6.18 5.47 -6.63
CA CYS A 58 5.90 4.49 -7.68
C CYS A 58 5.29 5.28 -8.83
N GLN A 59 6.16 5.76 -9.73
CA GLN A 59 5.76 6.38 -10.96
C GLN A 59 4.87 5.40 -11.69
N ARG A 60 3.65 5.85 -12.03
CA ARG A 60 2.81 5.17 -13.02
C ARG A 60 3.64 5.16 -14.30
N ARG A 61 4.18 4.00 -14.66
CA ARG A 61 4.70 3.79 -16.01
C ARG A 61 3.45 3.79 -16.90
N ILE A 62 3.41 4.75 -17.82
CA ILE A 62 2.29 5.05 -18.70
C ILE A 62 1.87 3.84 -19.52
#